data_AF-A0A1P6BIG9-F1
#
_entry.id   AF-A0A1P6BIG9-F1
#
_cell.length_a   1.000
_cell.length_b   1.000
_cell.length_c   1.000
_cell.angle_alpha   90.00
_cell.angle_beta   90.00
_cell.angle_gamma   90.00
#
_symmetry.space_group_name_H-M   'P 1'
#
loop_
_entity.id
_entity.type
_entity.pdbx_description
1 polymer ?
#
loop_
_entity_poly.entity_id
_entity_poly.type
_entity_poly.pdbx_seq_one_letter_code
_entity_poly.pdbx_strand_id
1 'polypeptide(L)'
;MAQESLRSDQFTVWVREKKIGFLRERALLWRVKHAKRMGEDPKRQIATAGHLVVVKRKDALGTLGPAILEVLFNENPLDELVTALREASTEMVREFLSDLRYLLVSESDAQISDITFFLSNASLLTAFSYRSQQKGISDDDFEALFPALSDAQIRLIDLNGSCPTKEIQLIVKNLNVRLVRFHRYPGVNVETFENTKLLNSAVEFIVAQGLHPSIENSGMRFLRHLKNVFPAIKQIFWDWSMMMPTLTCIDAEVMACLNELLNLYKEMEMNLLAILFFMSSEGSEELMEVIWKHLKTFHLPNAKMRKVMRDDKPYYCPPYMFFIAGTSEKISRLEKIVCTDRIVEPDLRHFLYVQNRSINIYKNDNIYEFMGFDYERDD
;
A
#
# COMPACT_ATOMS: atom_id res chain seq x y z
N MET A 1 4.35 44.69 -20.76
CA MET A 1 4.16 44.49 -19.31
C MET A 1 4.04 43.00 -19.07
N ALA A 2 5.16 42.33 -18.83
CA ALA A 2 5.11 40.94 -18.40
C ALA A 2 4.66 40.98 -16.94
N GLN A 3 3.42 40.58 -16.67
CA GLN A 3 3.12 39.95 -15.40
C GLN A 3 3.93 38.65 -15.39
N GLU A 4 5.23 38.74 -15.11
CA GLU A 4 5.86 37.69 -14.36
C GLU A 4 5.09 37.69 -13.04
N SER A 5 4.02 36.90 -12.98
CA SER A 5 3.55 36.39 -11.71
C SER A 5 4.83 35.86 -11.08
N LEU A 6 5.35 36.56 -10.08
CA LEU A 6 6.36 36.03 -9.18
C LEU A 6 5.70 34.79 -8.56
N ARG A 7 5.69 33.67 -9.29
CA ARG A 7 5.47 32.35 -8.72
C ARG A 7 6.49 32.30 -7.62
N SER A 8 6.03 32.40 -6.39
CA SER A 8 6.88 32.70 -5.26
C SER A 8 8.07 31.71 -5.28
N ASP A 9 9.29 32.18 -4.99
CA ASP A 9 10.45 31.27 -4.87
C ASP A 9 10.37 30.43 -3.59
N GLN A 10 9.15 30.17 -3.13
CA GLN A 10 8.80 29.63 -1.84
C GLN A 10 7.66 28.63 -2.00
N PHE A 11 7.71 27.57 -1.21
CA PHE A 11 6.62 26.64 -1.05
C PHE A 11 5.97 26.88 0.29
N THR A 12 4.65 26.75 0.33
CA THR A 12 3.95 26.57 1.59
C THR A 12 3.90 25.08 1.89
N VAL A 13 4.48 24.70 3.02
CA VAL A 13 4.55 23.31 3.48
C VAL A 13 3.94 23.22 4.87
N TRP A 14 2.98 22.33 5.04
CA TRP A 14 2.55 21.95 6.37
C TRP A 14 3.49 20.90 6.93
N VAL A 15 3.90 21.08 8.19
CA VAL A 15 4.80 20.18 8.88
C VAL A 15 4.11 19.68 10.15
N ARG A 16 4.08 18.37 10.33
CA ARG A 16 3.60 17.74 11.56
C ARG A 16 4.43 18.23 12.75
N GLU A 17 3.78 18.56 13.87
CA GLU A 17 4.49 18.89 15.10
C GLU A 17 5.40 17.73 15.53
N LYS A 18 6.72 17.96 15.52
CA LYS A 18 7.70 16.97 15.93
C LYS A 18 7.60 16.74 17.43
N LYS A 19 7.60 15.47 17.85
CA LYS A 19 8.13 15.11 19.17
C LYS A 19 9.65 15.32 19.12
N ILE A 20 10.09 16.53 19.53
CA ILE A 20 11.47 16.99 19.81
C ILE A 20 12.59 16.03 19.35
N GLY A 21 13.26 16.35 18.22
CA GLY A 21 14.48 15.67 17.76
C GLY A 21 14.86 16.00 16.31
N PHE A 22 15.94 16.76 16.09
CA PHE A 22 16.49 17.08 14.76
C PHE A 22 17.45 15.97 14.30
N LEU A 23 17.04 15.14 13.34
CA LEU A 23 17.95 14.24 12.63
C LEU A 23 17.75 14.42 11.14
N ARG A 24 18.79 14.17 10.34
CA ARG A 24 18.70 14.10 8.88
C ARG A 24 17.68 13.01 8.52
N GLU A 25 16.52 13.41 8.01
CA GLU A 25 15.31 12.56 8.02
C GLU A 25 15.34 11.59 6.83
N ARG A 26 16.04 10.46 6.97
CA ARG A 26 16.10 9.42 5.91
C ARG A 26 14.75 8.73 5.61
N ALA A 27 13.64 9.22 6.17
CA ALA A 27 12.30 8.68 6.02
C ALA A 27 11.26 9.81 6.03
N LEU A 28 11.40 10.77 5.10
CA LEU A 28 10.40 11.80 4.89
C LEU A 28 9.19 11.22 4.17
N LEU A 29 8.00 11.46 4.74
CA LEU A 29 6.73 11.27 4.05
C LEU A 29 6.26 12.62 3.51
N TRP A 30 6.20 12.75 2.19
CA TRP A 30 5.57 13.87 1.52
C TRP A 30 4.17 13.53 1.06
N ARG A 31 3.24 14.45 1.30
CA ARG A 31 1.89 14.39 0.75
C ARG A 31 1.63 15.60 -0.13
N VAL A 32 1.02 15.37 -1.28
CA VAL A 32 0.54 16.40 -2.19
C VAL A 32 -0.97 16.28 -2.24
N LYS A 33 -1.67 17.26 -1.68
CA LYS A 33 -3.14 17.27 -1.57
C LYS A 33 -3.66 18.69 -1.40
N HIS A 34 -4.94 18.88 -1.70
CA HIS A 34 -5.61 20.16 -1.53
C HIS A 34 -5.52 20.65 -0.06
N ALA A 35 -5.25 21.94 0.14
CA ALA A 35 -5.00 22.51 1.46
C ALA A 35 -6.19 22.42 2.44
N LYS A 36 -7.44 22.42 1.94
CA LYS A 36 -8.65 22.12 2.74
C LYS A 36 -8.62 20.76 3.46
N ARG A 37 -7.76 19.82 3.04
CA ARG A 37 -7.60 18.47 3.62
C ARG A 37 -6.30 18.33 4.41
N MET A 38 -5.67 19.44 4.79
CA MET A 38 -4.43 19.45 5.57
C MET A 38 -4.55 18.60 6.83
N GLY A 39 -3.52 17.82 7.12
CA GLY A 39 -3.50 16.88 8.25
C GLY A 39 -4.28 15.58 8.05
N GLU A 40 -5.14 15.44 7.02
CA GLU A 40 -5.81 14.17 6.70
C GLU A 40 -4.85 13.11 6.10
N ASP A 41 -4.94 11.87 6.54
CA ASP A 41 -4.22 10.75 5.91
C ASP A 41 -4.98 10.18 4.68
N PRO A 42 -4.42 9.19 3.94
CA PRO A 42 -5.12 8.57 2.81
C PRO A 42 -6.46 7.90 3.17
N LYS A 43 -6.74 7.64 4.45
CA LYS A 43 -8.01 7.10 4.96
C LYS A 43 -8.96 8.19 5.47
N ARG A 44 -8.63 9.47 5.23
CA ARG A 44 -9.39 10.66 5.65
C ARG A 44 -9.47 10.81 7.18
N GLN A 45 -8.49 10.27 7.91
CA GLN A 45 -8.36 10.46 9.35
C GLN A 45 -7.44 11.65 9.61
N ILE A 46 -7.81 12.52 10.56
CA ILE A 46 -6.98 13.65 10.97
C ILE A 46 -5.78 13.09 11.74
N ALA A 47 -4.60 13.17 11.15
CA ALA A 47 -3.43 12.43 11.59
C ALA A 47 -2.79 13.02 12.85
N THR A 48 -2.77 14.36 13.02
CA THR A 48 -2.18 15.08 14.17
C THR A 48 -2.22 16.60 13.94
N ALA A 49 -1.92 17.40 14.99
CA ALA A 49 -1.59 18.81 14.86
C ALA A 49 -0.27 19.05 14.09
N GLY A 50 -0.15 20.23 13.51
CA GLY A 50 1.02 20.68 12.76
C GLY A 50 0.92 22.17 12.48
N HIS A 51 1.90 22.71 11.78
CA HIS A 51 1.99 24.13 11.47
C HIS A 51 2.47 24.35 10.04
N LEU A 52 2.11 25.49 9.49
CA LEU A 52 2.55 25.91 8.16
C LEU A 52 3.92 26.57 8.26
N VAL A 53 4.78 26.26 7.30
CA VAL A 53 6.10 26.84 7.14
C VAL A 53 6.26 27.24 5.68
N VAL A 54 6.75 28.45 5.47
CA VAL A 54 7.16 28.93 4.15
C VAL A 54 8.64 28.61 3.97
N VAL A 55 8.98 27.81 2.97
CA VAL A 55 10.34 27.33 2.72
C VAL A 55 10.76 27.77 1.32
N LYS A 56 12.00 28.23 1.15
CA LYS A 56 12.49 28.53 -0.21
C LYS A 56 12.49 27.28 -1.07
N ARG A 57 12.09 27.42 -2.33
CA ARG A 57 12.02 26.35 -3.33
C ARG A 57 13.33 25.55 -3.39
N LYS A 58 14.45 26.26 -3.53
CA LYS A 58 15.78 25.66 -3.57
C LYS A 58 16.10 24.82 -2.33
N ASP A 59 15.74 25.32 -1.15
CA ASP A 59 16.02 24.64 0.11
C ASP A 59 15.14 23.41 0.27
N ALA A 60 13.85 23.51 -0.07
CA ALA A 60 12.93 22.38 -0.05
C ALA A 60 13.37 21.26 -1.01
N LEU A 61 13.70 21.60 -2.26
CA LEU A 61 14.13 20.62 -3.25
C LEU A 61 15.50 20.02 -2.94
N GLY A 62 16.42 20.78 -2.34
CA GLY A 62 17.76 20.28 -1.98
C GLY A 62 17.83 19.52 -0.66
N THR A 63 16.88 19.70 0.26
CA THR A 63 17.01 19.15 1.63
C THR A 63 15.84 18.30 2.11
N LEU A 64 14.66 18.44 1.49
CA LEU A 64 13.44 17.79 1.95
C LEU A 64 12.98 16.67 1.00
N GLY A 65 13.91 15.94 0.39
CA GLY A 65 13.61 14.85 -0.53
C GLY A 65 12.80 13.71 0.12
N PRO A 66 11.68 13.25 -0.48
CA PRO A 66 10.83 12.23 0.12
C PRO A 66 11.39 10.82 0.01
N ALA A 67 11.18 10.00 1.04
CA ALA A 67 11.30 8.54 0.95
C ALA A 67 9.97 7.90 0.50
N ILE A 68 8.85 8.54 0.82
CA ILE A 68 7.50 8.21 0.38
C ILE A 68 6.85 9.48 -0.16
N LEU A 69 6.25 9.38 -1.34
CA LEU A 69 5.42 10.43 -1.93
C LEU A 69 3.99 9.92 -2.08
N GLU A 70 3.05 10.64 -1.49
CA GLU A 70 1.61 10.37 -1.58
C GLU A 70 0.93 11.53 -2.31
N VAL A 71 0.35 11.27 -3.47
CA VAL A 71 -0.54 12.20 -4.18
C VAL A 71 -1.97 11.80 -3.85
N LEU A 72 -2.68 12.66 -3.13
CA LEU A 72 -3.96 12.31 -2.53
C LEU A 72 -5.06 13.29 -2.93
N PHE A 73 -6.20 12.72 -3.28
CA PHE A 73 -7.45 13.42 -3.55
C PHE A 73 -7.39 14.33 -4.79
N ASN A 74 -8.56 14.70 -5.32
CA ASN A 74 -8.66 15.67 -6.39
C ASN A 74 -8.21 17.07 -5.94
N GLU A 75 -7.91 17.93 -6.92
CA GLU A 75 -7.49 19.33 -6.72
C GLU A 75 -6.20 19.44 -5.90
N ASN A 76 -5.35 18.41 -5.99
CA ASN A 76 -4.03 18.41 -5.38
C ASN A 76 -3.06 19.24 -6.25
N PRO A 77 -2.11 19.98 -5.65
CA PRO A 77 -1.18 20.84 -6.41
C PRO A 77 0.03 20.06 -6.96
N LEU A 78 -0.19 18.86 -7.54
CA LEU A 78 0.92 18.06 -8.08
C LEU A 78 1.54 18.70 -9.33
N ASP A 79 0.72 19.27 -10.19
CA ASP A 79 1.14 19.97 -11.40
C ASP A 79 2.06 21.15 -11.07
N GLU A 80 1.77 21.89 -10.00
CA GLU A 80 2.63 22.95 -9.46
C GLU A 80 3.99 22.39 -9.02
N LEU A 81 4.00 21.30 -8.24
CA LEU A 81 5.25 20.65 -7.79
C LEU A 81 6.08 20.11 -8.96
N VAL A 82 5.43 19.45 -9.93
CA VAL A 82 6.11 18.92 -11.11
C VAL A 82 6.65 20.03 -11.98
N THR A 83 5.91 21.12 -12.14
CA THR A 83 6.39 22.30 -12.86
C THR A 83 7.62 22.88 -12.18
N ALA A 84 7.61 23.02 -10.86
CA ALA A 84 8.76 23.48 -10.08
C ALA A 84 9.99 22.57 -10.27
N LEU A 85 9.79 21.25 -10.30
CA LEU A 85 10.85 20.28 -10.54
C LEU A 85 11.38 20.33 -11.98
N ARG A 86 10.51 20.53 -12.97
CA ARG A 86 10.92 20.68 -14.38
C ARG A 86 11.69 21.98 -14.64
N GLU A 87 11.39 23.04 -13.90
CA GLU A 87 12.15 24.30 -13.91
C GLU A 87 13.48 24.19 -13.17
N ALA A 88 13.64 23.22 -12.28
CA ALA A 88 14.88 22.96 -11.55
C ALA A 88 15.94 22.27 -12.43
N SER A 89 17.20 22.31 -11.98
CA SER A 89 18.27 21.56 -12.66
C SER A 89 18.09 20.06 -12.49
N THR A 90 18.57 19.27 -13.46
CA THR A 90 18.54 17.81 -13.39
C THR A 90 19.19 17.26 -12.12
N GLU A 91 20.25 17.91 -11.63
CA GLU A 91 20.91 17.53 -10.39
C GLU A 91 20.01 17.72 -9.17
N MET A 92 19.28 18.84 -9.12
CA MET A 92 18.36 19.13 -8.02
C MET A 92 17.16 18.18 -8.02
N VAL A 93 16.62 17.83 -9.19
CA VAL A 93 15.56 16.83 -9.30
C VAL A 93 16.05 15.47 -8.81
N ARG A 94 17.28 15.07 -9.19
CA ARG A 94 17.88 13.82 -8.75
C ARG A 94 18.12 13.81 -7.24
N GLU A 95 18.59 14.92 -6.68
CA GLU A 95 18.79 15.08 -5.24
C GLU A 95 17.47 14.95 -4.49
N PHE A 96 16.43 15.65 -4.95
CA PHE A 96 15.10 15.61 -4.35
C PHE A 96 14.49 14.20 -4.34
N LEU A 97 14.59 13.48 -5.47
CA LEU A 97 14.00 12.13 -5.62
C LEU A 97 14.96 10.99 -5.27
N SER A 98 16.18 11.31 -4.78
CA SER A 98 17.25 10.32 -4.53
C SER A 98 16.84 9.22 -3.56
N ASP A 99 16.03 9.56 -2.56
CA ASP A 99 15.60 8.63 -1.52
C ASP A 99 14.18 8.08 -1.70
N LEU A 100 13.48 8.43 -2.78
CA LEU A 100 12.12 7.97 -3.02
C LEU A 100 12.10 6.44 -3.24
N ARG A 101 11.30 5.73 -2.46
CA ARG A 101 11.14 4.26 -2.52
C ARG A 101 9.70 3.84 -2.82
N TYR A 102 8.72 4.67 -2.45
CA TYR A 102 7.30 4.39 -2.63
C TYR A 102 6.55 5.62 -3.14
N LEU A 103 5.80 5.44 -4.22
CA LEU A 103 4.86 6.40 -4.77
C LEU A 103 3.44 5.85 -4.66
N LEU A 104 2.56 6.59 -3.98
CA LEU A 104 1.12 6.35 -3.92
C LEU A 104 0.39 7.47 -4.64
N VAL A 105 -0.49 7.13 -5.56
CA VAL A 105 -1.46 8.04 -6.16
C VAL A 105 -2.85 7.52 -5.80
N SER A 106 -3.66 8.31 -5.10
CA SER A 106 -4.94 7.84 -4.57
C SER A 106 -6.05 8.88 -4.68
N GLU A 107 -7.15 8.50 -5.31
CA GLU A 107 -8.33 9.34 -5.54
C GLU A 107 -7.99 10.71 -6.15
N SER A 108 -6.95 10.76 -6.98
CA SER A 108 -6.38 11.99 -7.53
C SER A 108 -6.75 12.16 -9.00
N ASP A 109 -6.84 13.43 -9.42
CA ASP A 109 -6.97 13.91 -10.79
C ASP A 109 -5.63 14.25 -11.45
N ALA A 110 -4.52 13.83 -10.83
CA ALA A 110 -3.18 14.00 -11.35
C ALA A 110 -3.03 13.42 -12.77
N GLN A 111 -2.39 14.19 -13.65
CA GLN A 111 -2.12 13.77 -15.01
C GLN A 111 -1.13 12.60 -15.04
N ILE A 112 -1.37 11.63 -15.93
CA ILE A 112 -0.46 10.48 -16.11
C ILE A 112 0.96 10.93 -16.46
N SER A 113 1.12 12.04 -17.21
CA SER A 113 2.42 12.65 -17.52
C SER A 113 3.21 13.10 -16.29
N ASP A 114 2.52 13.51 -15.23
CA ASP A 114 3.15 14.01 -14.01
C ASP A 114 3.53 12.85 -13.09
N ILE A 115 2.70 11.80 -13.05
CA ILE A 115 3.04 10.55 -12.38
C ILE A 115 4.26 9.89 -13.04
N THR A 116 4.26 9.78 -14.37
CA THR A 116 5.38 9.22 -15.13
C THR A 116 6.67 10.03 -15.00
N PHE A 117 6.58 11.34 -14.78
CA PHE A 117 7.74 12.17 -14.45
C PHE A 117 8.44 11.68 -13.17
N PHE A 118 7.71 11.42 -12.08
CA PHE A 118 8.31 10.88 -10.86
C PHE A 118 8.88 9.47 -11.06
N LEU A 119 8.13 8.59 -11.74
CA LEU A 119 8.59 7.23 -12.05
C LEU A 119 9.94 7.24 -12.79
N SER A 120 10.10 8.16 -13.74
CA SER A 120 11.29 8.24 -14.60
C SER A 120 12.51 8.88 -13.93
N ASN A 121 12.32 9.66 -12.86
CA ASN A 121 13.40 10.40 -12.19
C ASN A 121 13.78 9.85 -10.81
N ALA A 122 13.00 8.91 -10.25
CA ALA A 122 13.26 8.30 -8.96
C ALA A 122 14.01 6.96 -9.10
N SER A 123 15.34 7.00 -9.09
CA SER A 123 16.21 5.85 -9.38
C SER A 123 16.10 4.67 -8.41
N LEU A 124 15.56 4.89 -7.21
CA LEU A 124 15.43 3.89 -6.16
C LEU A 124 13.96 3.53 -5.86
N LEU A 125 13.03 4.04 -6.67
CA LEU A 125 11.62 3.72 -6.56
C LEU A 125 11.41 2.22 -6.80
N THR A 126 10.69 1.56 -5.89
CA THR A 126 10.51 0.10 -5.96
C THR A 126 9.09 -0.37 -5.65
N ALA A 127 8.30 0.48 -4.98
CA ALA A 127 6.88 0.26 -4.76
C ALA A 127 6.04 1.35 -5.44
N PHE A 128 4.92 0.93 -6.04
CA PHE A 128 3.97 1.84 -6.67
C PHE A 128 2.54 1.41 -6.35
N SER A 129 1.67 2.37 -6.06
CA SER A 129 0.24 2.14 -5.88
C SER A 129 -0.53 3.24 -6.59
N TYR A 130 -1.46 2.84 -7.45
CA TYR A 130 -2.39 3.73 -8.14
C TYR A 130 -3.81 3.33 -7.77
N ARG A 131 -4.59 4.25 -7.21
CA ARG A 131 -5.98 4.05 -6.78
C ARG A 131 -6.83 5.16 -7.39
N SER A 132 -7.63 4.82 -8.39
CA SER A 132 -8.54 5.78 -9.02
C SER A 132 -9.79 6.04 -8.17
N GLN A 133 -10.65 6.93 -8.66
CA GLN A 133 -12.03 7.04 -8.17
C GLN A 133 -12.85 5.77 -8.48
N GLN A 134 -14.08 5.68 -7.94
CA GLN A 134 -14.95 4.49 -8.04
C GLN A 134 -15.10 3.90 -9.45
N LYS A 135 -15.10 4.75 -10.48
CA LYS A 135 -15.36 4.32 -11.85
C LYS A 135 -14.15 3.71 -12.54
N GLY A 136 -12.96 3.74 -11.93
CA GLY A 136 -11.73 3.43 -12.65
C GLY A 136 -11.24 4.59 -13.52
N ILE A 137 -10.14 4.37 -14.21
CA ILE A 137 -9.69 5.17 -15.36
C ILE A 137 -9.77 4.36 -16.64
N SER A 138 -9.54 5.01 -17.78
CA SER A 138 -9.54 4.33 -19.08
C SER A 138 -8.37 3.37 -19.21
N ASP A 139 -8.54 2.37 -20.07
CA ASP A 139 -7.48 1.42 -20.44
C ASP A 139 -6.24 2.14 -20.98
N ASP A 140 -6.43 3.13 -21.87
CA ASP A 140 -5.35 3.83 -22.55
C ASP A 140 -4.55 4.70 -21.56
N ASP A 141 -5.23 5.40 -20.65
CA ASP A 141 -4.58 6.21 -19.62
C ASP A 141 -3.78 5.33 -18.64
N PHE A 142 -4.33 4.17 -18.25
CA PHE A 142 -3.62 3.26 -17.36
C PHE A 142 -2.44 2.57 -18.06
N GLU A 143 -2.61 2.18 -19.32
CA GLU A 143 -1.56 1.56 -20.14
C GLU A 143 -0.37 2.51 -20.36
N ALA A 144 -0.60 3.82 -20.41
CA ALA A 144 0.44 4.84 -20.53
C ALA A 144 1.43 4.90 -19.34
N LEU A 145 1.10 4.32 -18.18
CA LEU A 145 2.03 4.23 -17.04
C LEU A 145 3.15 3.20 -17.24
N PHE A 146 2.91 2.15 -18.05
CA PHE A 146 3.73 0.94 -18.06
C PHE A 146 5.16 1.10 -18.57
N PRO A 147 5.45 1.93 -19.59
CA PRO A 147 6.83 2.19 -19.98
C PRO A 147 7.67 2.70 -18.79
N ALA A 148 7.17 3.71 -18.08
CA ALA A 148 7.86 4.28 -16.92
C ALA A 148 7.94 3.31 -15.73
N LEU A 149 6.89 2.51 -15.48
CA LEU A 149 6.91 1.49 -14.42
C LEU A 149 7.92 0.38 -14.70
N SER A 150 8.06 -0.03 -15.96
CA SER A 150 9.01 -1.06 -16.38
C SER A 150 10.45 -0.55 -16.26
N ASP A 151 10.70 0.67 -16.74
CA ASP A 151 12.02 1.32 -16.66
C ASP A 151 12.46 1.56 -15.21
N ALA A 152 11.52 1.96 -14.33
CA ALA A 152 11.76 2.08 -12.89
C ALA A 152 11.95 0.72 -12.19
N GLN A 153 11.71 -0.40 -12.87
CA GLN A 153 11.84 -1.76 -12.34
C GLN A 153 11.04 -2.00 -11.05
N ILE A 154 9.80 -1.50 -11.00
CA ILE A 154 8.91 -1.66 -9.84
C ILE A 154 8.78 -3.14 -9.44
N ARG A 155 8.93 -3.42 -8.14
CA ARG A 155 8.90 -4.78 -7.57
C ARG A 155 7.69 -5.03 -6.69
N LEU A 156 7.08 -4.00 -6.14
CA LEU A 156 5.90 -4.05 -5.27
C LEU A 156 4.77 -3.24 -5.89
N ILE A 157 3.60 -3.84 -6.09
CA ILE A 157 2.45 -3.16 -6.69
C ILE A 157 1.13 -3.51 -5.98
N ASP A 158 0.22 -2.54 -5.92
CA ASP A 158 -1.17 -2.77 -5.53
C ASP A 158 -1.99 -3.12 -6.80
N LEU A 159 -2.83 -4.14 -6.72
CA LEU A 159 -3.96 -4.39 -7.62
C LEU A 159 -5.24 -4.06 -6.87
N ASN A 160 -6.06 -3.16 -7.41
CA ASN A 160 -7.23 -2.68 -6.70
C ASN A 160 -8.44 -2.41 -7.59
N GLY A 161 -8.36 -2.67 -8.90
CA GLY A 161 -9.44 -2.43 -9.85
C GLY A 161 -9.48 -0.99 -10.38
N SER A 162 -8.36 -0.26 -10.33
CA SER A 162 -8.27 1.09 -10.92
C SER A 162 -8.46 1.12 -12.43
N CYS A 163 -8.14 0.02 -13.11
CA CYS A 163 -8.48 -0.22 -14.51
C CYS A 163 -9.22 -1.58 -14.58
N PRO A 164 -10.55 -1.60 -14.39
CA PRO A 164 -11.31 -2.83 -14.17
C PRO A 164 -11.13 -3.92 -15.23
N THR A 165 -10.85 -3.51 -16.47
CA THR A 165 -10.79 -4.35 -17.67
C THR A 165 -9.39 -4.91 -17.96
N LYS A 166 -8.33 -4.15 -17.68
CA LYS A 166 -6.96 -4.50 -18.11
C LYS A 166 -5.92 -4.53 -16.99
N GLU A 167 -6.19 -4.03 -15.78
CA GLU A 167 -5.18 -3.85 -14.72
C GLU A 167 -4.36 -5.13 -14.47
N ILE A 168 -5.04 -6.26 -14.23
CA ILE A 168 -4.40 -7.56 -13.98
C ILE A 168 -3.54 -7.96 -15.18
N GLN A 169 -4.09 -7.89 -16.39
CA GLN A 169 -3.42 -8.33 -17.61
C GLN A 169 -2.17 -7.51 -17.89
N LEU A 170 -2.25 -6.18 -17.75
CA LEU A 170 -1.13 -5.28 -17.99
C LEU A 170 -0.02 -5.51 -16.95
N ILE A 171 -0.35 -5.70 -15.68
CA ILE A 171 0.64 -5.96 -14.63
C ILE A 171 1.31 -7.33 -14.81
N VAL A 172 0.51 -8.37 -15.03
CA VAL A 172 1.01 -9.73 -15.25
C VAL A 172 1.91 -9.80 -16.48
N LYS A 173 1.54 -9.10 -17.57
CA LYS A 173 2.27 -9.11 -18.84
C LYS A 173 3.55 -8.29 -18.83
N ASN A 174 3.50 -7.08 -18.26
CA ASN A 174 4.52 -6.06 -18.53
C ASN A 174 5.51 -5.85 -17.38
N LEU A 175 5.22 -6.33 -16.16
CA LEU A 175 6.05 -6.04 -14.99
C LEU A 175 6.61 -7.31 -14.33
N ASN A 176 7.90 -7.30 -14.00
CA ASN A 176 8.55 -8.34 -13.21
C ASN A 176 8.45 -8.05 -11.71
N VAL A 177 7.21 -7.98 -11.21
CA VAL A 177 6.89 -7.69 -9.80
C VAL A 177 7.14 -8.93 -8.92
N ARG A 178 7.70 -8.70 -7.73
CA ARG A 178 7.96 -9.76 -6.72
C ARG A 178 6.85 -9.88 -5.69
N LEU A 179 6.16 -8.79 -5.41
CA LEU A 179 5.02 -8.77 -4.49
C LEU A 179 3.84 -8.05 -5.13
N VAL A 180 2.69 -8.69 -5.03
CA VAL A 180 1.41 -8.15 -5.47
C VAL A 180 0.47 -8.08 -4.27
N ARG A 181 -0.12 -6.92 -4.05
CA ARG A 181 -1.10 -6.69 -3.01
C ARG A 181 -2.47 -6.44 -3.62
N PHE A 182 -3.40 -7.36 -3.42
CA PHE A 182 -4.81 -7.21 -3.73
C PHE A 182 -5.45 -6.34 -2.65
N HIS A 183 -5.56 -5.06 -2.96
CA HIS A 183 -6.06 -4.04 -2.04
C HIS A 183 -7.56 -3.81 -2.22
N ARG A 184 -8.21 -3.29 -1.18
CA ARG A 184 -9.61 -2.86 -1.23
C ARG A 184 -9.75 -1.65 -2.16
N TYR A 185 -10.82 -1.63 -2.95
CA TYR A 185 -11.37 -0.51 -3.71
C TYR A 185 -10.88 -0.24 -5.15
N PRO A 186 -11.78 -0.38 -6.15
CA PRO A 186 -13.05 -1.12 -6.08
C PRO A 186 -12.85 -2.63 -5.77
N GLY A 187 -11.60 -3.09 -5.71
CA GLY A 187 -11.19 -4.48 -5.56
C GLY A 187 -11.07 -5.13 -6.94
N VAL A 188 -10.21 -6.14 -7.04
CA VAL A 188 -10.11 -6.92 -8.28
C VAL A 188 -11.37 -7.76 -8.47
N ASN A 189 -11.95 -7.72 -9.68
CA ASN A 189 -13.04 -8.61 -10.05
C ASN A 189 -12.51 -10.04 -10.20
N VAL A 190 -13.08 -10.98 -9.44
CA VAL A 190 -12.62 -12.37 -9.42
C VAL A 190 -12.83 -13.08 -10.76
N GLU A 191 -13.91 -12.82 -11.50
CA GLU A 191 -14.12 -13.42 -12.83
C GLU A 191 -13.06 -12.93 -13.83
N THR A 192 -12.64 -11.67 -13.74
CA THR A 192 -11.55 -11.16 -14.57
C THR A 192 -10.23 -11.84 -14.23
N PHE A 193 -9.98 -12.06 -12.93
CA PHE A 193 -8.80 -12.79 -12.46
C PHE A 193 -8.81 -14.26 -12.93
N GLU A 194 -9.91 -14.99 -12.77
CA GLU A 194 -10.04 -16.39 -13.19
C GLU A 194 -9.88 -16.57 -14.71
N ASN A 195 -10.38 -15.62 -15.49
CA ASN A 195 -10.28 -15.65 -16.95
C ASN A 195 -8.91 -15.18 -17.48
N THR A 196 -8.00 -14.74 -16.59
CA THR A 196 -6.65 -14.33 -16.98
C THR A 196 -5.84 -15.56 -17.39
N LYS A 197 -5.49 -15.64 -18.68
CA LYS A 197 -4.66 -16.72 -19.26
C LYS A 197 -3.16 -16.48 -19.13
N LEU A 198 -2.78 -15.27 -18.72
CA LEU A 198 -1.39 -14.89 -18.53
C LEU A 198 -0.93 -15.32 -17.14
N LEU A 199 0.35 -15.66 -17.03
CA LEU A 199 0.99 -15.97 -15.78
C LEU A 199 2.18 -15.04 -15.54
N ASN A 200 2.52 -14.81 -14.27
CA ASN A 200 3.70 -14.07 -13.86
C ASN A 200 4.48 -14.88 -12.83
N SER A 201 5.60 -15.47 -13.29
CA SER A 201 6.48 -16.30 -12.47
C SER A 201 7.44 -15.51 -11.58
N ALA A 202 7.43 -14.18 -11.61
CA ALA A 202 8.26 -13.36 -10.73
C ALA A 202 7.60 -13.11 -9.36
N VAL A 203 6.28 -13.28 -9.26
CA VAL A 203 5.53 -13.00 -8.04
C VAL A 203 5.75 -14.10 -7.01
N GLU A 204 6.43 -13.75 -5.92
CA GLU A 204 6.75 -14.66 -4.82
C GLU A 204 5.91 -14.40 -3.56
N PHE A 205 5.36 -13.18 -3.41
CA PHE A 205 4.57 -12.80 -2.23
C PHE A 205 3.23 -12.18 -2.65
N ILE A 206 2.14 -12.86 -2.29
CA ILE A 206 0.78 -12.34 -2.40
C ILE A 206 0.30 -11.77 -1.07
N VAL A 207 -0.22 -10.54 -1.10
CA VAL A 207 -0.97 -9.95 0.01
C VAL A 207 -2.42 -9.82 -0.44
N ALA A 208 -3.32 -10.61 0.14
CA ALA A 208 -4.73 -10.65 -0.20
C ALA A 208 -5.53 -9.88 0.88
N GLN A 209 -5.99 -8.67 0.57
CA GLN A 209 -6.67 -7.77 1.51
C GLN A 209 -8.04 -7.26 1.03
N GLY A 210 -8.40 -7.47 -0.23
CA GLY A 210 -9.72 -7.12 -0.74
C GLY A 210 -9.96 -7.61 -2.17
N LEU A 211 -11.23 -7.90 -2.47
CA LEU A 211 -11.75 -8.19 -3.80
C LEU A 211 -12.98 -7.32 -4.08
N HIS A 212 -13.40 -7.25 -5.34
CA HIS A 212 -14.61 -6.55 -5.72
C HIS A 212 -15.86 -7.21 -5.09
N PRO A 213 -16.77 -6.46 -4.45
CA PRO A 213 -17.86 -7.00 -3.63
C PRO A 213 -19.05 -7.59 -4.42
N SER A 214 -18.89 -8.06 -5.65
CA SER A 214 -20.02 -8.39 -6.54
C SER A 214 -20.37 -9.87 -6.64
N ILE A 215 -19.50 -10.77 -6.17
CA ILE A 215 -19.58 -12.20 -6.52
C ILE A 215 -19.55 -13.05 -5.25
N GLU A 216 -20.51 -13.97 -5.14
CA GLU A 216 -20.55 -14.96 -4.06
C GLU A 216 -19.32 -15.87 -4.10
N ASN A 217 -18.79 -16.23 -2.92
CA ASN A 217 -17.60 -17.08 -2.78
C ASN A 217 -16.35 -16.54 -3.49
N SER A 218 -16.25 -15.22 -3.68
CA SER A 218 -15.14 -14.58 -4.39
C SER A 218 -13.78 -14.93 -3.80
N GLY A 219 -13.67 -14.98 -2.46
CA GLY A 219 -12.43 -15.35 -1.78
C GLY A 219 -11.95 -16.76 -2.13
N MET A 220 -12.83 -17.76 -2.09
CA MET A 220 -12.51 -19.15 -2.45
C MET A 220 -12.15 -19.30 -3.93
N ARG A 221 -12.94 -18.66 -4.80
CA ARG A 221 -12.71 -18.63 -6.25
C ARG A 221 -11.34 -18.05 -6.60
N PHE A 222 -11.02 -16.91 -5.99
CA PHE A 222 -9.72 -16.26 -6.11
C PHE A 222 -8.58 -17.16 -5.64
N LEU A 223 -8.70 -17.72 -4.43
CA LEU A 223 -7.67 -18.58 -3.82
C LEU A 223 -7.31 -19.78 -4.71
N ARG A 224 -8.32 -20.46 -5.29
CA ARG A 224 -8.12 -21.63 -6.16
C ARG A 224 -7.38 -21.30 -7.46
N HIS A 225 -7.49 -20.06 -7.95
CA HIS A 225 -6.85 -19.63 -9.19
C HIS A 225 -5.49 -18.96 -8.98
N LEU A 226 -5.09 -18.65 -7.75
CA LEU A 226 -3.82 -17.96 -7.45
C LEU A 226 -2.62 -18.65 -8.10
N LYS A 227 -2.49 -19.97 -7.99
CA LYS A 227 -1.35 -20.72 -8.54
C LYS A 227 -1.29 -20.73 -10.07
N ASN A 228 -2.43 -20.54 -10.74
CA ASN A 228 -2.49 -20.51 -12.20
C ASN A 228 -1.92 -19.20 -12.75
N VAL A 229 -2.18 -18.09 -12.04
CA VAL A 229 -1.70 -16.75 -12.42
C VAL A 229 -0.30 -16.49 -11.87
N PHE A 230 0.02 -16.97 -10.67
CA PHE A 230 1.30 -16.78 -10.00
C PHE A 230 1.89 -18.13 -9.58
N PRO A 231 2.57 -18.86 -10.48
CA PRO A 231 3.06 -20.20 -10.21
C PRO A 231 4.31 -20.24 -9.29
N ALA A 232 4.90 -19.08 -8.94
CA ALA A 232 6.10 -18.99 -8.12
C ALA A 232 5.84 -18.51 -6.68
N ILE A 233 4.58 -18.50 -6.23
CA ILE A 233 4.23 -18.04 -4.88
C ILE A 233 5.01 -18.82 -3.83
N LYS A 234 5.68 -18.08 -2.94
CA LYS A 234 6.36 -18.62 -1.74
C LYS A 234 5.80 -18.08 -0.44
N GLN A 235 5.07 -16.97 -0.49
CA GLN A 235 4.55 -16.26 0.69
C GLN A 235 3.12 -15.77 0.44
N ILE A 236 2.23 -15.98 1.42
CA ILE A 236 0.88 -15.40 1.42
C ILE A 236 0.63 -14.68 2.74
N PHE A 237 0.11 -13.45 2.65
CA PHE A 237 -0.62 -12.77 3.71
C PHE A 237 -2.08 -12.74 3.30
N TRP A 238 -2.95 -13.37 4.10
CA TRP A 238 -4.37 -13.48 3.84
C TRP A 238 -5.16 -12.73 4.91
N ASP A 239 -5.81 -11.65 4.50
CA ASP A 239 -6.77 -10.94 5.34
C ASP A 239 -8.12 -11.66 5.25
N TRP A 240 -8.73 -11.96 6.39
CA TRP A 240 -9.99 -12.70 6.41
C TRP A 240 -11.14 -11.96 5.72
N SER A 241 -11.06 -10.63 5.57
CA SER A 241 -12.03 -9.85 4.78
C SER A 241 -12.15 -10.28 3.32
N MET A 242 -11.20 -11.07 2.81
CA MET A 242 -11.29 -11.75 1.50
C MET A 242 -12.46 -12.75 1.44
N MET A 243 -12.84 -13.32 2.59
CA MET A 243 -13.95 -14.25 2.74
C MET A 243 -15.17 -13.54 3.33
N MET A 244 -14.99 -12.89 4.47
CA MET A 244 -16.07 -12.20 5.18
C MET A 244 -15.49 -11.09 6.07
N PRO A 245 -16.19 -9.95 6.24
CA PRO A 245 -15.67 -8.81 7.02
C PRO A 245 -15.28 -9.18 8.46
N THR A 246 -16.03 -10.09 9.07
CA THR A 246 -15.78 -10.60 10.43
C THR A 246 -16.11 -12.09 10.50
N LEU A 247 -15.32 -12.83 11.27
CA LEU A 247 -15.58 -14.23 11.60
C LEU A 247 -16.65 -14.30 12.70
N THR A 248 -17.85 -14.73 12.33
CA THR A 248 -19.00 -14.86 13.23
C THR A 248 -19.32 -16.31 13.59
N CYS A 249 -18.91 -17.26 12.75
CA CYS A 249 -19.14 -18.69 12.94
C CYS A 249 -18.05 -19.54 12.25
N ILE A 250 -18.06 -20.84 12.50
CA ILE A 250 -17.21 -21.82 11.82
C ILE A 250 -18.13 -22.84 11.14
N ASP A 251 -18.33 -22.64 9.85
CA ASP A 251 -19.10 -23.52 8.99
C ASP A 251 -18.17 -24.32 8.05
N ALA A 252 -18.79 -25.05 7.12
CA ALA A 252 -18.07 -25.83 6.12
C ALA A 252 -17.24 -24.94 5.17
N GLU A 253 -17.66 -23.71 4.91
CA GLU A 253 -16.97 -22.80 3.99
C GLU A 253 -15.71 -22.23 4.63
N VAL A 254 -15.79 -21.79 5.89
CA VAL A 254 -14.63 -21.36 6.68
C VAL A 254 -13.57 -22.46 6.71
N MET A 255 -13.98 -23.69 7.02
CA MET A 255 -13.06 -24.84 7.03
C MET A 255 -12.50 -25.16 5.65
N ALA A 256 -13.32 -25.06 4.59
CA ALA A 256 -12.86 -25.25 3.22
C ALA A 256 -11.79 -24.23 2.83
N CYS A 257 -11.96 -22.94 3.18
CA CYS A 257 -10.97 -21.90 2.92
C CYS A 257 -9.65 -22.16 3.64
N LEU A 258 -9.70 -22.53 4.92
CA LEU A 258 -8.50 -22.86 5.68
C LEU A 258 -7.78 -24.07 5.05
N ASN A 259 -8.52 -25.12 4.69
CA ASN A 259 -7.94 -26.28 4.03
C ASN A 259 -7.30 -25.93 2.69
N GLU A 260 -7.95 -25.09 1.88
CA GLU A 260 -7.42 -24.63 0.59
C GLU A 260 -6.12 -23.82 0.75
N LEU A 261 -6.06 -22.89 1.71
CA LEU A 261 -4.83 -22.14 2.03
C LEU A 261 -3.68 -23.06 2.44
N LEU A 262 -3.97 -24.07 3.25
CA LEU A 262 -2.96 -25.01 3.76
C LEU A 262 -2.51 -26.01 2.69
N ASN A 263 -3.42 -26.45 1.83
CA ASN A 263 -3.09 -27.27 0.67
C ASN A 263 -2.22 -26.49 -0.30
N LEU A 264 -2.57 -25.24 -0.59
CA LEU A 264 -1.75 -24.37 -1.42
C LEU A 264 -0.35 -24.16 -0.83
N TYR A 265 -0.25 -23.95 0.49
CA TYR A 265 1.04 -23.84 1.18
C TYR A 265 1.92 -25.07 0.95
N LYS A 266 1.35 -26.27 1.06
CA LYS A 266 2.07 -27.54 0.86
C LYS A 266 2.42 -27.78 -0.60
N GLU A 267 1.45 -27.62 -1.50
CA GLU A 267 1.58 -27.85 -2.94
C GLU A 267 2.66 -26.95 -3.55
N MET A 268 2.70 -25.67 -3.15
CA MET A 268 3.63 -24.68 -3.70
C MET A 268 4.97 -24.60 -2.95
N GLU A 269 5.17 -25.46 -1.94
CA GLU A 269 6.32 -25.45 -1.03
C GLU A 269 6.61 -24.04 -0.50
N MET A 270 5.57 -23.41 0.05
CA MET A 270 5.66 -22.06 0.58
C MET A 270 6.47 -22.03 1.88
N ASN A 271 7.05 -20.88 2.18
CA ASN A 271 7.84 -20.65 3.39
C ASN A 271 7.26 -19.60 4.34
N LEU A 272 6.11 -19.02 3.99
CA LEU A 272 5.34 -18.11 4.84
C LEU A 272 3.84 -18.23 4.53
N LEU A 273 3.04 -18.50 5.55
CA LEU A 273 1.59 -18.28 5.52
C LEU A 273 1.21 -17.43 6.73
N ALA A 274 0.57 -16.31 6.47
CA ALA A 274 0.03 -15.42 7.49
C ALA A 274 -1.46 -15.20 7.24
N ILE A 275 -2.29 -15.31 8.27
CA ILE A 275 -3.74 -15.08 8.19
C ILE A 275 -4.15 -14.12 9.31
N LEU A 276 -4.83 -13.04 8.95
CA LEU A 276 -5.37 -12.06 9.90
C LEU A 276 -6.89 -12.20 9.99
N PHE A 277 -7.39 -12.61 11.16
CA PHE A 277 -8.80 -12.79 11.44
C PHE A 277 -9.39 -11.59 12.20
N PHE A 278 -10.60 -11.20 11.79
CA PHE A 278 -11.38 -10.11 12.35
C PHE A 278 -12.54 -10.68 13.15
N MET A 279 -12.58 -10.44 14.46
CA MET A 279 -13.61 -10.99 15.35
C MET A 279 -14.78 -10.00 15.51
N SER A 280 -16.02 -10.50 15.52
CA SER A 280 -17.22 -9.65 15.60
C SER A 280 -17.65 -9.28 17.01
N SER A 281 -17.50 -10.19 17.98
CA SER A 281 -18.07 -10.05 19.32
C SER A 281 -17.34 -10.86 20.40
N GLU A 282 -17.70 -10.64 21.67
CA GLU A 282 -17.38 -11.56 22.76
C GLU A 282 -17.87 -12.99 22.43
N GLY A 283 -17.10 -14.00 22.83
CA GLY A 283 -17.29 -15.42 22.42
C GLY A 283 -16.47 -15.85 21.20
N SER A 284 -15.98 -14.91 20.39
CA SER A 284 -15.14 -15.23 19.22
C SER A 284 -13.81 -15.92 19.59
N GLU A 285 -13.36 -15.83 20.85
CA GLU A 285 -12.17 -16.55 21.31
C GLU A 285 -12.33 -18.07 21.24
N GLU A 286 -13.53 -18.59 21.53
CA GLU A 286 -13.82 -20.04 21.43
C GLU A 286 -13.76 -20.52 19.98
N LEU A 287 -14.27 -19.71 19.04
CA LEU A 287 -14.14 -19.98 17.60
C LEU A 287 -12.67 -20.04 17.21
N MET A 288 -11.86 -19.12 17.71
CA MET A 288 -10.43 -19.08 17.38
C MET A 288 -9.67 -20.27 17.95
N GLU A 289 -10.07 -20.84 19.09
CA GLU A 289 -9.52 -22.10 19.59
C GLU A 289 -9.85 -23.29 18.68
N VAL A 290 -11.06 -23.35 18.12
CA VAL A 290 -11.44 -24.37 17.14
C VAL A 290 -10.61 -24.24 15.86
N ILE A 291 -10.46 -23.01 15.33
CA ILE A 291 -9.60 -22.73 14.18
C ILE A 291 -8.16 -23.13 14.49
N TRP A 292 -7.64 -22.73 15.66
CA TRP A 292 -6.26 -23.06 16.03
C TRP A 292 -6.03 -24.56 16.16
N LYS A 293 -6.98 -25.29 16.76
CA LYS A 293 -6.93 -26.76 16.83
C LYS A 293 -6.90 -27.38 15.44
N HIS A 294 -7.72 -26.88 14.51
CA HIS A 294 -7.74 -27.32 13.12
C HIS A 294 -6.39 -27.05 12.41
N LEU A 295 -5.89 -25.81 12.48
CA LEU A 295 -4.62 -25.42 11.87
C LEU A 295 -3.42 -26.25 12.39
N LYS A 296 -3.41 -26.62 13.68
CA LYS A 296 -2.37 -27.46 14.28
C LYS A 296 -2.28 -28.86 13.65
N THR A 297 -3.36 -29.40 13.11
CA THR A 297 -3.36 -30.73 12.47
C THR A 297 -2.48 -30.79 11.22
N PHE A 298 -2.15 -29.64 10.63
CA PHE A 298 -1.33 -29.56 9.42
C PHE A 298 0.18 -29.56 9.70
N HIS A 299 0.59 -29.45 10.97
CA HIS A 299 2.00 -29.48 11.42
C HIS A 299 2.90 -28.48 10.69
N LEU A 300 2.41 -27.26 10.46
CA LEU A 300 3.21 -26.23 9.78
C LEU A 300 4.38 -25.76 10.66
N PRO A 301 5.58 -25.49 10.07
CA PRO A 301 6.73 -25.02 10.82
C PRO A 301 6.47 -23.71 11.56
N ASN A 302 6.95 -23.59 12.80
CA ASN A 302 6.85 -22.37 13.63
C ASN A 302 5.43 -21.77 13.74
N ALA A 303 4.39 -22.59 13.56
CA ALA A 303 3.01 -22.14 13.58
C ALA A 303 2.65 -21.53 14.93
N LYS A 304 2.04 -20.34 14.91
CA LYS A 304 1.57 -19.64 16.11
C LYS A 304 0.34 -18.79 15.80
N MET A 305 -0.49 -18.66 16.82
CA MET A 305 -1.62 -17.73 16.85
C MET A 305 -1.30 -16.62 17.86
N ARG A 306 -1.49 -15.36 17.49
CA ARG A 306 -1.22 -14.18 18.33
C ARG A 306 -2.46 -13.31 18.45
N LYS A 307 -2.74 -12.80 19.65
CA LYS A 307 -3.72 -11.73 19.87
C LYS A 307 -3.08 -10.39 19.51
N VAL A 308 -3.78 -9.57 18.72
CA VAL A 308 -3.40 -8.21 18.36
C VAL A 308 -4.43 -7.26 18.96
N MET A 309 -4.02 -6.49 19.96
CA MET A 309 -4.92 -5.59 20.68
C MET A 309 -5.40 -4.45 19.77
N ARG A 310 -6.66 -4.09 19.95
CA ARG A 310 -7.34 -3.02 19.22
C ARG A 310 -7.36 -1.76 20.06
N ASP A 311 -6.51 -0.80 19.71
CA ASP A 311 -6.57 0.56 20.27
C ASP A 311 -7.31 1.51 19.32
N ASP A 312 -7.81 1.00 18.19
CA ASP A 312 -8.46 1.76 17.12
C ASP A 312 -9.93 2.11 17.41
N LYS A 313 -10.48 1.66 18.54
CA LYS A 313 -11.90 1.80 18.88
C LYS A 313 -12.08 2.37 20.29
N PRO A 314 -13.03 3.30 20.49
CA PRO A 314 -13.30 3.90 21.80
C PRO A 314 -13.97 2.93 22.78
N TYR A 315 -14.61 1.87 22.27
CA TYR A 315 -15.26 0.82 23.05
C TYR A 315 -14.51 -0.49 22.89
N TYR A 316 -14.61 -1.36 23.89
CA TYR A 316 -14.01 -2.69 23.85
C TYR A 316 -14.45 -3.42 22.57
N CYS A 317 -13.45 -3.79 21.76
CA CYS A 317 -13.62 -4.67 20.62
C CYS A 317 -12.72 -5.88 20.84
N PRO A 318 -13.17 -7.10 20.48
CA PRO A 318 -12.33 -8.27 20.56
C PRO A 318 -11.05 -8.06 19.72
N PRO A 319 -9.90 -8.57 20.16
CA PRO A 319 -8.64 -8.39 19.46
C PRO A 319 -8.69 -8.97 18.04
N TYR A 320 -7.77 -8.57 17.17
CA TYR A 320 -7.54 -9.36 15.95
C TYR A 320 -6.74 -10.61 16.30
N MET A 321 -6.96 -11.70 15.56
CA MET A 321 -6.13 -12.90 15.69
C MET A 321 -5.23 -13.04 14.48
N PHE A 322 -3.93 -13.14 14.73
CA PHE A 322 -2.92 -13.26 13.70
C PHE A 322 -2.28 -14.64 13.76
N PHE A 323 -2.62 -15.47 12.78
CA PHE A 323 -1.93 -16.74 12.53
C PHE A 323 -0.72 -16.50 11.64
N ILE A 324 0.40 -17.11 11.98
CA ILE A 324 1.59 -17.11 11.14
C ILE A 324 2.35 -18.42 11.27
N ALA A 325 2.85 -18.92 10.13
CA ALA A 325 3.65 -20.14 10.04
C ALA A 325 4.67 -20.04 8.90
N GLY A 326 5.69 -20.89 8.97
CA GLY A 326 6.72 -21.06 7.95
C GLY A 326 8.15 -20.94 8.48
N THR A 327 9.10 -20.84 7.56
CA THR A 327 10.55 -20.77 7.82
C THR A 327 11.19 -19.48 7.33
N SER A 328 10.41 -18.60 6.69
CA SER A 328 10.91 -17.34 6.13
C SER A 328 11.43 -16.39 7.22
N GLU A 329 12.57 -15.74 6.96
CA GLU A 329 13.09 -14.65 7.80
C GLU A 329 12.12 -13.46 7.92
N LYS A 330 11.18 -13.34 6.98
CA LYS A 330 10.15 -12.28 6.93
C LYS A 330 9.14 -12.37 8.07
N ILE A 331 8.99 -13.56 8.69
CA ILE A 331 8.05 -13.81 9.80
C ILE A 331 8.21 -12.79 10.92
N SER A 332 9.45 -12.57 11.36
CA SER A 332 9.76 -11.65 12.47
C SER A 332 9.37 -10.20 12.15
N ARG A 333 9.62 -9.76 10.92
CA ARG A 333 9.30 -8.40 10.46
C ARG A 333 7.78 -8.23 10.33
N LEU A 334 7.09 -9.22 9.80
CA LEU A 334 5.63 -9.18 9.67
C LEU A 334 4.92 -9.21 11.04
N GLU A 335 5.38 -10.05 11.97
CA GLU A 335 4.89 -10.06 13.36
C GLU A 335 5.14 -8.72 14.06
N LYS A 336 6.29 -8.08 13.82
CA LYS A 336 6.55 -6.75 14.34
C LYS A 336 5.54 -5.73 13.81
N ILE A 337 5.28 -5.69 12.50
CA ILE A 337 4.32 -4.76 11.90
C ILE A 337 2.91 -4.99 12.49
N VAL A 338 2.43 -6.23 12.45
CA VAL A 338 1.03 -6.55 12.76
C VAL A 338 0.78 -6.60 14.27
N CYS A 339 1.66 -7.23 15.04
CA CYS A 339 1.43 -7.47 16.47
C CYS A 339 2.06 -6.39 17.36
N THR A 340 3.31 -5.99 17.08
CA THR A 340 4.03 -5.02 17.94
C THR A 340 3.63 -3.59 17.64
N ASP A 341 3.72 -3.19 16.37
CA ASP A 341 3.35 -1.85 15.90
C ASP A 341 1.81 -1.74 15.67
N ARG A 342 1.06 -2.85 15.84
CA ARG A 342 -0.42 -2.93 15.78
C ARG A 342 -1.03 -2.45 14.45
N ILE A 343 -0.30 -2.64 13.36
CA ILE A 343 -0.73 -2.22 12.02
C ILE A 343 -1.48 -3.38 11.35
N VAL A 344 -2.80 -3.34 11.45
CA VAL A 344 -3.70 -4.42 11.00
C VAL A 344 -4.10 -4.31 9.52
N GLU A 345 -3.88 -3.15 8.92
CA GLU A 345 -4.05 -2.93 7.48
C GLU A 345 -2.72 -2.45 6.87
N PRO A 346 -1.67 -3.29 6.87
CA PRO A 346 -0.39 -2.92 6.29
C PRO A 346 -0.56 -2.62 4.80
N ASP A 347 0.08 -1.54 4.35
CA ASP A 347 0.23 -1.17 2.94
C ASP A 347 1.63 -1.49 2.39
N LEU A 348 1.90 -1.13 1.14
CA LEU A 348 3.19 -1.41 0.49
C LEU A 348 4.40 -0.84 1.23
N ARG A 349 4.27 0.24 2.00
CA ARG A 349 5.40 0.82 2.76
C ARG A 349 5.85 -0.12 3.89
N HIS A 350 4.89 -0.85 4.47
CA HIS A 350 5.16 -1.86 5.49
C HIS A 350 5.75 -3.11 4.85
N PHE A 351 5.21 -3.52 3.70
CA PHE A 351 5.72 -4.68 2.97
C PHE A 351 7.10 -4.44 2.36
N LEU A 352 7.48 -3.19 2.06
CA LEU A 352 8.86 -2.84 1.72
C LEU A 352 9.83 -3.23 2.84
N TYR A 353 9.51 -2.88 4.09
CA TYR A 353 10.30 -3.28 5.26
C TYR A 353 10.31 -4.81 5.45
N VAL A 354 9.18 -5.47 5.24
CA VAL A 354 9.10 -6.94 5.32
C VAL A 354 9.99 -7.59 4.26
N GLN A 355 10.02 -7.06 3.04
CA GLN A 355 10.87 -7.56 1.95
C GLN A 355 12.35 -7.26 2.20
N ASN A 356 12.67 -6.05 2.65
CA ASN A 356 14.02 -5.61 2.91
C ASN A 356 14.10 -4.76 4.18
N ARG A 357 14.76 -5.32 5.21
CA ARG A 357 14.94 -4.66 6.51
C ARG A 357 15.69 -3.32 6.43
N SER A 358 16.48 -3.08 5.37
CA SER A 358 17.20 -1.81 5.19
C SER A 358 16.26 -0.68 4.75
N ILE A 359 15.06 -0.99 4.25
CA ILE A 359 14.05 -0.02 3.84
C ILE A 359 13.04 0.13 4.99
N ASN A 360 13.44 0.86 6.04
CA ASN A 360 12.60 1.12 7.21
C ASN A 360 12.00 2.54 7.14
N ILE A 361 11.10 2.75 6.18
CA ILE A 361 10.48 4.05 5.89
C ILE A 361 9.02 4.13 6.37
N TYR A 362 8.47 3.06 6.98
CA TYR A 362 7.05 3.03 7.34
C TYR A 362 6.75 3.83 8.62
N LYS A 363 7.74 4.01 9.49
CA LYS A 363 7.64 4.85 10.69
C LYS A 363 7.80 6.31 10.29
N ASN A 364 6.69 6.94 9.92
CA ASN A 364 6.66 8.31 9.38
C ASN A 364 6.33 9.32 10.48
N ASP A 365 7.29 9.59 11.36
CA ASP A 365 7.16 10.68 12.32
C ASP A 365 7.31 12.06 11.63
N ASN A 366 7.97 12.09 10.47
CA ASN A 366 8.28 13.29 9.71
C ASN A 366 7.39 13.41 8.46
N ILE A 367 6.20 13.98 8.68
CA ILE A 367 5.18 14.17 7.64
C ILE A 367 5.21 15.63 7.19
N TYR A 368 5.38 15.82 5.89
CA TYR A 368 5.33 17.11 5.21
C TYR A 368 4.21 17.06 4.18
N GLU A 369 3.45 18.14 4.07
CA GLU A 369 2.38 18.26 3.08
C GLU A 369 2.63 19.51 2.24
N PHE A 370 2.79 19.32 0.93
CA PHE A 370 2.95 20.40 -0.03
C PHE A 370 1.59 21.05 -0.32
N MET A 371 1.47 22.34 0.00
CA MET A 371 0.22 23.10 -0.09
C MET A 371 0.19 24.07 -1.29
N GLY A 372 1.18 24.03 -2.18
CA GLY A 372 1.31 24.95 -3.31
C GLY A 372 2.18 26.18 -3.03
N PHE A 373 2.14 27.12 -3.97
CA PHE A 373 2.90 28.39 -3.91
C PHE A 373 2.14 29.54 -3.23
N ASP A 374 0.82 29.57 -3.39
CA ASP A 374 -0.02 30.73 -3.10
C ASP A 374 -1.00 30.48 -1.94
N TYR A 375 -0.73 29.49 -1.07
CA TYR A 375 -1.56 29.27 0.11
C TYR A 375 -1.39 30.44 1.08
N GLU A 376 -2.28 31.43 0.98
CA GLU A 376 -2.50 32.46 2.00
C GLU A 376 -3.50 31.93 3.02
N ARG A 377 -3.19 32.11 4.31
CA ARG A 377 -4.07 31.68 5.40
C ARG A 377 -5.28 32.62 5.43
N ASP A 378 -6.48 32.11 5.17
CA ASP A 378 -7.72 32.79 5.55
C ASP A 378 -7.74 32.82 7.10
N ASP A 379 -7.31 33.94 7.69
CA ASP A 379 -7.36 34.17 9.14
C ASP A 379 -8.80 34.34 9.67
#